data_AF-A0A7W9CCB6-F1
#
_entry.id   AF-A0A7W9CCB6-F1
#
_cell.length_a   1.000
_cell.length_b   1.000
_cell.length_c   1.000
_cell.angle_alpha   90.00
_cell.angle_beta   90.00
_cell.angle_gamma   90.00
#
_symmetry.space_group_name_H-M   'P 1'
#
loop_
_entity.id
_entity.type
_entity.pdbx_description
1 polymer ?
#
loop_
_entity_poly.entity_id
_entity_poly.type
_entity_poly.pdbx_seq_one_letter_code
_entity_poly.pdbx_strand_id
1 'polypeptide(L)'
;MLDITAADGWTSEALWTLYAARRALTDAIAAAESAGAALLPLIGATEWQADGVRALHELIVALRARTAAEIGELNTRMWEIDAAAAS
;
A
#
# COMPACT_ATOMS: atom_id res chain seq x y z
N MET A 1 -1.68 -17.87 5.95
CA MET A 1 -0.84 -19.08 6.10
C MET A 1 -0.69 -19.63 4.70
N LEU A 2 0.53 -19.73 4.15
CA LEU A 2 0.73 -20.35 2.82
C LEU A 2 0.19 -21.78 2.89
N ASP A 3 -0.65 -22.17 1.94
CA ASP A 3 -1.12 -23.55 1.86
C ASP A 3 0.02 -24.43 1.35
N ILE A 4 0.72 -25.07 2.27
CA ILE A 4 1.90 -25.91 1.98
C ILE A 4 1.49 -27.13 1.14
N THR A 5 0.21 -27.51 1.14
CA THR A 5 -0.33 -28.65 0.39
C THR A 5 -0.53 -28.35 -1.10
N ALA A 6 -0.81 -27.10 -1.49
CA ALA A 6 -0.80 -26.67 -2.89
C ALA A 6 0.62 -26.49 -3.45
N ALA A 7 1.59 -26.26 -2.56
CA ALA A 7 2.99 -26.03 -2.88
C ALA A 7 3.80 -27.29 -3.27
N ASP A 8 3.20 -28.49 -3.27
CA ASP A 8 3.89 -29.77 -3.55
C ASP A 8 4.50 -29.84 -4.97
N GLY A 9 4.09 -28.95 -5.88
CA GLY A 9 4.66 -28.78 -7.22
C GLY A 9 5.66 -27.64 -7.39
N TRP A 10 5.92 -26.84 -6.34
CA TRP A 10 6.70 -25.61 -6.44
C TRP A 10 8.13 -25.80 -5.96
N THR A 11 9.08 -25.14 -6.63
CA THR A 11 10.47 -25.14 -6.17
C THR A 11 10.61 -24.28 -4.91
N SER A 12 11.58 -24.61 -4.07
CA SER A 12 11.92 -23.79 -2.88
C SER A 12 12.21 -22.32 -3.24
N GLU A 13 12.76 -22.07 -4.43
CA GLU A 13 13.05 -20.72 -4.93
C GLU A 13 11.76 -19.97 -5.30
N ALA A 14 10.78 -20.64 -5.91
CA ALA A 14 9.48 -20.06 -6.22
C ALA A 14 8.71 -19.68 -4.94
N LEU A 15 8.75 -20.55 -3.93
CA LEU A 15 8.14 -20.27 -2.61
C LEU A 15 8.82 -19.09 -1.91
N TRP A 16 10.14 -19.02 -1.95
CA TRP A 16 10.89 -17.89 -1.39
C TRP A 16 10.57 -16.58 -2.11
N THR A 17 10.49 -16.61 -3.45
CA THR A 17 10.14 -15.44 -4.25
C THR A 17 8.73 -14.94 -3.95
N LEU A 18 7.76 -15.85 -3.82
CA LEU A 18 6.38 -15.52 -3.42
C LEU A 18 6.34 -14.87 -2.03
N TYR A 19 7.04 -15.45 -1.05
CA TYR A 19 7.11 -14.90 0.29
C TYR A 19 7.74 -13.50 0.31
N ALA A 20 8.86 -13.32 -0.40
CA ALA A 20 9.54 -12.03 -0.51
C ALA A 20 8.65 -10.96 -1.15
N ALA A 21 7.93 -11.31 -2.22
CA ALA A 21 6.98 -10.41 -2.88
C ALA A 21 5.84 -10.01 -1.93
N ARG A 22 5.25 -10.98 -1.21
CA ARG A 22 4.21 -10.71 -0.21
C ARG A 22 4.71 -9.78 0.90
N ARG A 23 5.92 -10.02 1.41
CA ARG A 23 6.53 -9.18 2.45
C ARG A 23 6.75 -7.75 1.96
N ALA A 24 7.30 -7.59 0.75
CA ALA A 24 7.54 -6.29 0.14
C ALA A 24 6.24 -5.49 -0.07
N LEU A 25 5.17 -6.12 -0.57
CA LEU A 25 3.87 -5.46 -0.70
C LEU A 25 3.29 -5.05 0.66
N THR A 26 3.42 -5.90 1.68
CA THR A 26 2.96 -5.59 3.05
C THR A 26 3.67 -4.34 3.59
N ASP A 27 4.99 -4.27 3.43
CA ASP A 27 5.78 -3.13 3.90
C ASP A 27 5.44 -1.85 3.10
N ALA A 28 5.20 -1.96 1.80
CA ALA A 28 4.79 -0.84 0.96
C ALA A 28 3.41 -0.28 1.37
N ILE A 29 2.44 -1.15 1.65
CA ILE A 29 1.11 -0.75 2.13
C ILE A 29 1.24 -0.01 3.47
N ALA A 30 1.97 -0.57 4.43
CA ALA A 30 2.16 0.04 5.75
C ALA A 30 2.84 1.42 5.66
N ALA A 31 3.83 1.57 4.77
CA ALA A 31 4.49 2.85 4.53
C ALA A 31 3.52 3.89 3.93
N ALA A 32 2.69 3.49 2.97
CA ALA A 32 1.69 4.35 2.34
C ALA A 32 0.59 4.78 3.33
N GLU A 33 0.11 3.86 4.17
CA GLU A 33 -0.86 4.17 5.23
C GLU A 33 -0.28 5.17 6.24
N SER A 34 0.96 4.97 6.68
CA SER A 34 1.67 5.87 7.59
C SER A 34 1.84 7.27 6.98
N ALA A 35 2.23 7.35 5.71
CA ALA A 35 2.33 8.62 5.00
C ALA A 35 0.96 9.32 4.89
N GLY A 36 -0.10 8.58 4.55
CA GLY A 36 -1.46 9.11 4.49
C GLY A 36 -1.96 9.62 5.85
N ALA A 37 -1.64 8.90 6.93
CA ALA A 37 -1.97 9.31 8.30
C ALA A 37 -1.23 10.59 8.72
N ALA A 38 0.04 10.75 8.34
CA ALA A 38 0.82 11.96 8.63
C ALA A 38 0.29 13.22 7.91
N LEU A 39 -0.39 13.05 6.78
CA LEU A 39 -1.00 14.16 6.03
C LEU A 39 -2.33 14.64 6.65
N LEU A 40 -3.05 13.79 7.40
CA LEU A 40 -4.38 14.11 7.93
C LEU A 40 -4.38 15.29 8.94
N PRO A 41 -3.45 15.39 9.90
CA PRO A 41 -3.36 16.53 10.80
C PRO A 41 -3.04 17.84 10.09
N LEU A 42 -2.25 17.79 9.01
CA LEU A 42 -1.90 18.98 8.23
C LEU A 42 -3.12 19.59 7.54
N ILE A 43 -4.09 18.75 7.14
CA ILE A 43 -5.39 19.18 6.58
C ILE A 43 -6.27 19.87 7.66
N GLY A 44 -6.20 19.42 8.91
CA GLY A 44 -7.05 19.93 9.99
C GLY A 44 -6.49 21.13 10.76
N ALA A 45 -5.17 21.25 10.86
CA ALA A 45 -4.51 22.21 11.76
C ALA A 45 -4.26 23.60 11.16
N THR A 46 -4.46 23.79 9.85
CA THR A 46 -4.05 25.02 9.17
C THR A 46 -5.24 25.94 8.93
N GLU A 47 -5.18 27.20 9.36
CA GLU A 47 -6.17 28.21 8.98
C GLU A 47 -5.96 28.58 7.49
N TRP A 48 -6.76 27.97 6.61
CA TRP A 48 -6.64 28.02 5.14
C TRP A 48 -6.98 29.37 4.48
N GLN A 49 -6.80 30.49 5.19
CA GLN A 49 -7.22 31.81 4.72
C GLN A 49 -6.21 32.49 3.77
N ALA A 50 -4.94 32.08 3.79
CA ALA A 50 -3.92 32.59 2.87
C ALA A 50 -3.86 31.74 1.58
N ASP A 51 -3.77 32.37 0.41
CA ASP A 51 -3.77 31.68 -0.89
C ASP A 51 -2.63 30.65 -1.04
N GLY A 52 -1.44 30.93 -0.51
CA GLY A 52 -0.32 29.97 -0.51
C GLY A 52 -0.55 28.74 0.37
N VAL A 53 -1.35 28.89 1.43
CA VAL A 53 -1.75 27.80 2.32
C VAL A 53 -2.85 26.97 1.65
N ARG A 54 -3.72 27.58 0.84
CA ARG A 54 -4.69 26.86 -0.02
C ARG A 54 -4.02 26.00 -1.09
N ALA A 55 -2.99 26.51 -1.77
CA ALA A 55 -2.23 25.71 -2.74
C ALA A 55 -1.55 24.50 -2.08
N LEU A 56 -1.00 24.68 -0.88
CA LEU A 56 -0.44 23.57 -0.09
C LEU A 56 -1.52 22.55 0.31
N HIS A 57 -2.72 23.02 0.67
CA HIS A 57 -3.88 22.15 0.95
C HIS A 57 -4.20 21.25 -0.23
N GLU A 58 -4.31 21.81 -1.42
CA GLU A 58 -4.66 21.09 -2.64
C GLU A 58 -3.60 20.04 -2.98
N LEU A 59 -2.32 20.37 -2.81
CA LEU A 59 -1.22 19.41 -2.97
C LEU A 59 -1.29 18.26 -1.95
N ILE A 60 -1.58 18.55 -0.69
CA ILE A 60 -1.73 17.53 0.36
C ILE A 60 -2.92 16.61 0.08
N VAL A 61 -4.06 17.18 -0.33
CA VAL A 61 -5.26 16.41 -0.70
C VAL A 61 -4.99 15.53 -1.92
N ALA A 62 -4.34 16.07 -2.96
CA ALA A 62 -3.98 15.32 -4.15
C ALA A 62 -2.99 14.18 -3.84
N LEU A 63 -1.98 14.46 -3.00
CA LEU A 63 -1.02 13.44 -2.56
C LEU A 63 -1.73 12.33 -1.79
N ARG A 64 -2.64 12.67 -0.87
CA ARG A 64 -3.43 11.67 -0.13
C ARG A 64 -4.30 10.81 -1.06
N ALA A 65 -4.96 11.43 -2.04
CA ALA A 65 -5.77 10.70 -3.02
C ALA A 65 -4.92 9.72 -3.84
N ARG A 66 -3.72 10.15 -4.27
CA ARG A 66 -2.76 9.27 -4.95
C ARG A 66 -2.32 8.13 -4.05
N THR A 67 -1.91 8.40 -2.81
CA THR A 67 -1.52 7.37 -1.85
C THR A 67 -2.62 6.32 -1.65
N ALA A 68 -3.89 6.74 -1.57
CA ALA A 68 -5.02 5.81 -1.47
C ALA A 68 -5.18 4.94 -2.73
N ALA A 69 -4.97 5.50 -3.92
CA ALA A 69 -5.00 4.74 -5.17
C ALA A 69 -3.86 3.71 -5.24
N GLU A 70 -2.64 4.09 -4.86
CA GLU A 70 -1.49 3.18 -4.80
C GLU A 70 -1.73 2.03 -3.80
N ILE A 71 -2.32 2.32 -2.63
CA ILE A 71 -2.74 1.27 -1.67
C ILE A 71 -3.75 0.31 -2.31
N GLY A 72 -4.70 0.82 -3.10
CA GLY A 72 -5.66 -0.01 -3.83
C GLY A 72 -5.00 -0.96 -4.84
N GLU A 73 -4.02 -0.47 -5.61
CA GLU A 73 -3.24 -1.28 -6.54
C GLU A 73 -2.42 -2.34 -5.79
N LEU A 74 -1.74 -1.96 -4.71
CA LEU A 74 -0.95 -2.90 -3.90
C LEU A 74 -1.81 -3.99 -3.27
N ASN A 75 -3.03 -3.67 -2.82
CA ASN A 75 -3.98 -4.65 -2.30
C ASN A 75 -4.47 -5.60 -3.40
N THR A 76 -4.68 -5.10 -4.63
CA THR A 76 -5.01 -5.94 -5.79
C THR A 76 -3.88 -6.94 -6.07
N ARG A 77 -2.63 -6.49 -6.06
CA ARG A 77 -1.45 -7.37 -6.21
C ARG A 77 -1.31 -8.38 -5.09
N MET A 78 -1.63 -7.99 -3.85
CA MET A 78 -1.66 -8.91 -2.71
C MET A 78 -2.72 -10.01 -2.92
N TRP A 79 -3.89 -9.65 -3.43
CA TRP A 79 -4.95 -10.61 -3.77
C TRP A 79 -4.54 -11.59 -4.86
N GLU A 80 -3.89 -11.11 -5.93
CA GLU A 80 -3.36 -11.97 -7.01
C GLU A 80 -2.33 -12.99 -6.46
N ILE A 81 -1.44 -12.53 -5.58
CA ILE A 81 -0.45 -13.38 -4.90
C ILE A 81 -1.13 -14.41 -4.00
N ASP A 82 -2.15 -14.00 -3.25
CA ASP A 82 -2.89 -14.89 -2.35
C ASP A 82 -3.69 -15.94 -3.12
N ALA A 83 -4.27 -15.56 -4.26
CA ALA A 83 -4.97 -16.48 -5.15
C ALA A 83 -4.01 -17.49 -5.79
N ALA A 84 -2.84 -17.04 -6.27
CA ALA A 84 -1.82 -17.92 -6.84
C ALA A 84 -1.22 -18.88 -5.79
N ALA A 85 -1.16 -18.47 -4.53
CA ALA A 85 -0.69 -19.31 -3.43
C ALA A 85 -1.72 -20.37 -2.98
N ALA A 86 -2.99 -20.21 -3.36
CA ALA A 86 -4.08 -21.11 -3.00
C ALA A 86 -4.48 -22.08 -4.14
N SER A 87 -3.88 -21.93 -5.33
CA SER A 87 -4.08 -22.76 -6.52
C SER A 87 -3.00 -23.81 -6.68
#